data_AF-A0A809QGF7-F1
#
_entry.id   AF-A0A809QGF7-F1
#
_cell.length_a   1.000
_cell.length_b   1.000
_cell.length_c   1.000
_cell.angle_alpha   90.00
_cell.angle_beta   90.00
_cell.angle_gamma   90.00
#
_symmetry.space_group_name_H-M   'P 1'
#
loop_
_entity.id
_entity.type
_entity.pdbx_description
1 polymer ?
#
loop_
_entity_poly.entity_id
_entity_poly.type
_entity_poly.pdbx_seq_one_letter_code
_entity_poly.pdbx_strand_id
1 'polypeptide(L)'
;MLALCGLLFACSSEKNEAGEGAAYKADLLNAIRQSSKIVVTEHSSEMDFIQAGQSPAQKERVYRSVALTTRDRENFIAAIEQVSDETQQAFAACVFNPHHTVYFYAQGKLSSKLDVCFECSQQEWKATKHRPPAGIYEGFAQFIKSVKLSPEREWVSLVSSKR
;
A
#
# COMPACT_ATOMS: atom_id res chain seq x y z
N MET A 1 2.24 25.18 59.54
CA MET A 1 3.33 24.26 59.14
C MET A 1 2.77 23.30 58.10
N LEU A 2 3.36 23.33 56.89
CA LEU A 2 3.58 22.24 55.92
C LEU A 2 2.36 21.38 55.51
N ALA A 3 1.75 21.57 54.34
CA ALA A 3 2.22 21.26 52.97
C ALA A 3 2.34 19.75 52.69
N LEU A 4 1.59 19.28 51.68
CA LEU A 4 1.90 18.32 50.60
C LEU A 4 0.53 17.88 50.01
N CYS A 5 -0.01 18.46 48.93
CA CYS A 5 0.44 18.39 47.54
C CYS A 5 0.95 17.00 47.13
N GLY A 6 0.08 16.27 46.41
CA GLY A 6 0.40 14.96 45.84
C GLY A 6 -0.69 14.45 44.91
N LEU A 7 -1.23 15.30 44.01
CA LEU A 7 -1.93 14.78 42.83
C LEU A 7 -0.86 14.34 41.82
N LEU A 8 -0.63 13.03 41.77
CA LEU A 8 0.03 12.39 40.64
C LEU A 8 -0.91 12.49 39.44
N PHE A 9 -0.71 13.51 38.60
CA PHE A 9 -1.17 13.48 37.22
C PHE A 9 -0.42 12.35 36.51
N ALA A 10 -1.03 11.17 36.46
CA ALA A 10 -0.71 10.20 35.44
C ALA A 10 -1.18 10.80 34.11
N CYS A 11 -0.29 11.51 33.41
CA CYS A 11 -0.44 11.75 31.98
C CYS A 11 -0.30 10.39 31.29
N SER A 12 -1.41 9.66 31.19
CA SER A 12 -1.55 8.54 30.26
C SER A 12 -1.17 9.07 28.88
N SER A 13 -0.11 8.53 28.30
CA SER A 13 0.24 8.81 26.91
C SER A 13 -0.81 8.16 26.01
N GLU A 14 -1.95 8.81 25.84
CA GLU A 14 -2.79 8.64 24.66
C GLU A 14 -1.94 9.13 23.48
N LYS A 15 -1.10 8.23 22.93
CA LYS A 15 -0.41 8.49 21.68
C LYS A 15 -1.49 8.87 20.68
N ASN A 16 -1.45 10.12 20.27
CA ASN A 16 -2.46 10.77 19.45
C ASN A 16 -2.64 10.00 18.13
N GLU A 17 -3.57 9.03 18.11
CA GLU A 17 -3.93 8.25 16.93
C GLU A 17 -4.74 9.09 15.92
N ALA A 18 -5.23 10.25 16.35
CA ALA A 18 -5.98 11.17 15.53
C ALA A 18 -5.09 11.75 14.42
N GLY A 19 -5.48 11.49 13.17
CA GLY A 19 -4.85 12.07 11.99
C GLY A 19 -3.76 11.21 11.33
N GLU A 20 -3.49 10.00 11.82
CA GLU A 20 -2.55 9.07 11.17
C GLU A 20 -2.96 8.75 9.72
N GLY A 21 -4.24 8.45 9.48
CA GLY A 21 -4.77 8.22 8.13
C GLY A 21 -4.55 9.44 7.22
N ALA A 22 -4.93 10.64 7.69
CA ALA A 22 -4.67 11.89 6.98
C ALA A 22 -3.18 12.09 6.65
N ALA A 23 -2.28 11.81 7.60
CA ALA A 23 -0.84 11.95 7.43
C ALA A 23 -0.29 10.93 6.41
N TYR A 24 -0.70 9.66 6.48
CA TYR A 24 -0.34 8.65 5.49
C TYR A 24 -0.79 9.07 4.07
N LYS A 25 -2.03 9.54 3.95
CA LYS A 25 -2.59 10.01 2.68
C LYS A 25 -1.80 11.19 2.13
N ALA A 26 -1.45 12.16 2.99
CA ALA A 26 -0.60 13.28 2.60
C ALA A 26 0.79 12.82 2.12
N ASP A 27 1.43 11.89 2.84
CA ASP A 27 2.72 11.30 2.44
C ASP A 27 2.62 10.62 1.08
N LEU A 28 1.58 9.81 0.86
CA LEU A 28 1.36 9.10 -0.39
C LEU A 28 1.14 10.07 -1.56
N LEU A 29 0.26 11.07 -1.38
CA LEU A 29 0.03 12.11 -2.38
C LEU A 29 1.31 12.89 -2.69
N ASN A 30 2.12 13.18 -1.67
CA ASN A 30 3.42 13.83 -1.87
C ASN A 30 4.40 12.93 -2.66
N ALA A 31 4.50 11.65 -2.32
CA ALA A 31 5.33 10.70 -3.06
C ALA A 31 4.89 10.58 -4.53
N ILE A 32 3.58 10.56 -4.78
CA ILE A 32 3.02 10.57 -6.14
C ILE A 32 3.41 11.85 -6.87
N ARG A 33 3.28 13.03 -6.24
CA ARG A 33 3.59 14.33 -6.87
C ARG A 33 5.07 14.53 -7.14
N GLN A 34 5.94 14.15 -6.21
CA GLN A 34 7.39 14.37 -6.31
C GLN A 34 8.11 13.35 -7.21
N SER A 35 7.48 12.21 -7.51
CA SER A 35 8.09 11.18 -8.34
C SER A 35 8.30 11.67 -9.78
N SER A 36 9.53 11.59 -10.28
CA SER A 36 9.83 11.77 -11.71
C SER A 36 9.18 10.70 -12.59
N LYS A 37 9.02 9.48 -12.07
CA LYS A 37 8.37 8.35 -12.75
C LYS A 37 7.70 7.46 -11.72
N ILE A 38 6.53 6.92 -12.08
CA ILE A 38 5.83 5.92 -11.29
C ILE A 38 5.57 4.72 -12.19
N VAL A 39 5.87 3.51 -11.70
CA VAL A 39 5.58 2.26 -12.40
C VAL A 39 4.74 1.39 -11.50
N VAL A 40 3.60 0.94 -12.00
CA VAL A 40 2.77 -0.06 -11.33
C VAL A 40 3.02 -1.40 -12.00
N THR A 41 3.29 -2.42 -11.20
CA THR A 41 3.54 -3.78 -11.67
C THR A 41 2.53 -4.72 -11.07
N GLU A 42 1.94 -5.57 -11.90
CA GLU A 42 1.13 -6.72 -11.52
C GLU A 42 2.01 -7.97 -11.65
N HIS A 43 2.12 -8.75 -10.59
CA HIS A 43 3.05 -9.86 -10.49
C HIS A 43 2.54 -10.98 -9.58
N SER A 44 3.19 -12.13 -9.64
CA SER A 44 2.95 -13.23 -8.70
C SER A 44 3.52 -12.93 -7.32
N SER A 45 3.00 -13.61 -6.31
CA SER A 45 3.61 -13.73 -5.00
C SER A 45 4.40 -15.04 -4.86
N GLU A 46 5.18 -15.18 -3.78
CA GLU A 46 5.78 -16.47 -3.40
C GLU A 46 4.69 -17.53 -3.08
N MET A 47 3.59 -17.11 -2.43
CA MET A 47 2.52 -18.02 -2.03
C MET A 47 1.82 -18.65 -3.23
N ASP A 48 1.73 -17.95 -4.37
CA ASP A 48 1.12 -18.50 -5.58
C ASP A 48 1.88 -19.76 -6.03
N PHE A 49 3.21 -19.73 -5.97
CA PHE A 49 4.05 -20.88 -6.33
C PHE A 49 3.90 -22.02 -5.34
N ILE A 50 3.89 -21.73 -4.03
CA ILE A 50 3.68 -22.74 -2.98
C ILE A 50 2.33 -23.44 -3.19
N GLN A 51 1.26 -22.67 -3.40
CA GLN A 51 -0.09 -23.20 -3.62
C GLN A 51 -0.21 -24.00 -4.92
N ALA A 52 0.57 -23.64 -5.94
CA ALA A 52 0.69 -24.41 -7.18
C ALA A 52 1.55 -25.69 -7.05
N GLY A 53 2.07 -26.02 -5.86
CA GLY A 53 2.96 -27.16 -5.65
C GLY A 53 4.37 -26.96 -6.25
N GLN A 54 4.78 -25.71 -6.47
CA GLN A 54 6.10 -25.34 -6.98
C GLN A 54 7.02 -24.89 -5.85
N SER A 55 8.31 -24.76 -6.14
CA SER A 55 9.27 -24.23 -5.16
C SER A 55 8.93 -22.78 -4.79
N PRO A 56 9.06 -22.37 -3.52
CA PRO A 56 8.91 -20.96 -3.13
C PRO A 56 10.03 -20.05 -3.67
N ALA A 57 11.22 -20.61 -3.93
CA ALA A 57 12.38 -19.84 -4.43
C ALA A 57 12.27 -19.45 -5.91
N GLN A 58 11.07 -19.50 -6.49
CA GLN A 58 10.84 -19.05 -7.85
C GLN A 58 10.97 -17.53 -7.91
N LYS A 59 11.59 -17.04 -8.99
CA LYS A 59 11.61 -15.61 -9.26
C LYS A 59 10.17 -15.16 -9.50
N GLU A 60 9.82 -14.02 -8.90
CA GLU A 60 8.57 -13.30 -9.17
C GLU A 60 8.27 -13.24 -10.67
N ARG A 61 7.07 -13.67 -11.04
CA ARG A 61 6.56 -13.61 -12.40
C ARG A 61 5.80 -12.31 -12.58
N VAL A 62 6.41 -11.37 -13.31
CA VAL A 62 5.74 -10.14 -13.73
C VAL A 62 4.78 -10.43 -14.87
N TYR A 63 3.52 -10.06 -14.70
CA TYR A 63 2.48 -10.18 -15.71
C TYR A 63 2.39 -8.93 -16.58
N ARG A 64 2.44 -7.75 -15.94
CA ARG A 64 2.37 -6.47 -16.64
C ARG A 64 2.98 -5.37 -15.80
N SER A 65 3.64 -4.42 -16.46
CA SER A 65 4.06 -3.16 -15.85
C SER A 65 3.54 -1.99 -16.65
N VAL A 66 3.06 -0.96 -15.97
CA VAL A 66 2.54 0.27 -16.56
C VAL A 66 3.32 1.44 -15.97
N ALA A 67 4.06 2.15 -16.81
CA ALA A 67 4.60 3.46 -16.45
C ALA A 67 3.48 4.48 -16.57
N LEU A 68 3.20 5.19 -15.48
CA LEU A 68 2.07 6.13 -15.44
C LEU A 68 2.32 7.31 -16.37
N THR A 69 1.32 7.62 -17.20
CA THR A 69 1.23 8.90 -17.89
C THR A 69 0.85 10.01 -16.90
N THR A 70 0.87 11.27 -17.35
CA THR A 70 0.37 12.40 -16.55
C THR A 70 -1.09 12.18 -16.14
N ARG A 71 -1.94 11.71 -17.07
CA ARG A 71 -3.36 11.44 -16.81
C ARG A 71 -3.55 10.31 -15.80
N ASP A 72 -2.77 9.23 -15.89
CA ASP A 72 -2.86 8.13 -14.93
C ASP A 72 -2.44 8.57 -13.53
N ARG A 73 -1.45 9.46 -13.43
CA ARG A 73 -1.03 10.06 -12.16
C ARG A 73 -2.13 10.93 -11.57
N GLU A 74 -2.80 11.75 -12.37
CA GLU A 74 -3.94 12.57 -11.92
C GLU A 74 -5.09 11.68 -11.42
N ASN A 75 -5.40 10.59 -12.14
CA ASN A 75 -6.39 9.62 -11.70
C ASN A 75 -5.97 8.94 -10.38
N PHE A 76 -4.68 8.64 -10.20
CA PHE A 76 -4.18 8.09 -8.95
C PHE A 76 -4.37 9.07 -7.79
N ILE A 77 -3.99 10.32 -7.98
CA ILE A 77 -4.19 11.39 -6.99
C ILE A 77 -5.67 11.51 -6.64
N ALA A 78 -6.55 11.60 -7.63
CA ALA A 78 -7.99 11.76 -7.41
C ALA A 78 -8.60 10.56 -6.66
N ALA A 79 -8.17 9.33 -6.97
CA ALA A 79 -8.63 8.14 -6.27
C ALA A 79 -8.21 8.14 -4.79
N ILE A 80 -6.99 8.59 -4.49
CA ILE A 80 -6.49 8.70 -3.10
C ILE A 80 -7.16 9.86 -2.35
N GLU A 81 -7.38 11.01 -3.01
CA GLU A 81 -8.02 12.18 -2.40
C GLU A 81 -9.44 11.91 -1.91
N GLN A 82 -10.17 11.00 -2.58
CA GLN A 82 -11.54 10.60 -2.23
C GLN A 82 -11.63 9.66 -1.02
N VAL A 83 -10.52 9.04 -0.60
CA VAL A 83 -10.49 8.16 0.57
C VAL A 83 -10.70 8.99 1.85
N SER A 84 -11.48 8.47 2.81
CA SER A 84 -11.64 9.09 4.13
C SER A 84 -10.28 9.27 4.81
N ASP A 85 -10.14 10.28 5.66
CA ASP A 85 -8.92 10.50 6.45
C ASP A 85 -8.91 9.66 7.75
N GLU A 86 -10.00 8.96 8.05
CA GLU A 86 -10.16 8.09 9.22
C GLU A 86 -9.08 7.01 9.23
N THR A 87 -8.34 6.86 10.34
CA THR A 87 -7.24 5.87 10.44
C THR A 87 -7.77 4.44 10.50
N GLN A 88 -7.15 3.51 9.77
CA GLN A 88 -7.42 2.08 9.89
C GLN A 88 -6.94 1.54 11.25
N GLN A 89 -7.87 0.99 12.02
CA GLN A 89 -7.61 0.50 13.39
C GLN A 89 -7.30 -0.99 13.45
N ALA A 90 -7.75 -1.75 12.45
CA ALA A 90 -7.59 -3.20 12.40
C ALA A 90 -7.18 -3.65 11.00
N PHE A 91 -6.35 -4.69 10.96
CA PHE A 91 -5.92 -5.35 9.73
C PHE A 91 -6.45 -6.79 9.73
N ALA A 92 -6.78 -7.32 8.56
CA ALA A 92 -7.19 -8.71 8.43
C ALA A 92 -6.07 -9.66 8.94
N ALA A 93 -6.44 -10.75 9.60
CA ALA A 93 -5.52 -11.82 9.98
C ALA A 93 -5.17 -12.68 8.76
N CYS A 94 -4.48 -12.07 7.80
CA CYS A 94 -4.19 -12.61 6.49
C CYS A 94 -2.66 -12.59 6.27
N VAL A 95 -2.11 -13.65 5.68
CA VAL A 95 -0.69 -13.64 5.29
C VAL A 95 -0.53 -12.66 4.15
N PHE A 96 0.30 -11.63 4.35
CA PHE A 96 0.49 -10.58 3.35
C PHE A 96 1.02 -11.18 2.04
N ASN A 97 0.20 -11.08 0.99
CA ASN A 97 0.42 -11.75 -0.28
C ASN A 97 0.29 -10.75 -1.44
N PRO A 98 1.29 -9.88 -1.67
CA PRO A 98 1.13 -8.78 -2.62
C PRO A 98 1.21 -9.27 -4.07
N HIS A 99 0.28 -8.78 -4.90
CA HIS A 99 0.28 -9.00 -6.35
C HIS A 99 0.47 -7.72 -7.14
N HIS A 100 0.58 -6.59 -6.44
CA HIS A 100 0.83 -5.29 -7.04
C HIS A 100 1.93 -4.56 -6.29
N THR A 101 2.86 -3.97 -7.04
CA THR A 101 3.84 -3.03 -6.49
C THR A 101 3.79 -1.72 -7.26
N VAL A 102 3.71 -0.61 -6.53
CA VAL A 102 3.90 0.74 -7.05
C VAL A 102 5.31 1.20 -6.74
N TYR A 103 6.12 1.38 -7.78
CA TYR A 103 7.49 1.89 -7.68
C TYR A 103 7.52 3.39 -7.95
N PHE A 104 8.05 4.15 -6.99
CA PHE A 104 8.23 5.58 -7.07
C PHE A 104 9.69 5.92 -7.37
N TYR A 105 9.95 6.65 -8.45
CA TYR A 105 11.30 7.05 -8.85
C TYR A 105 11.48 8.56 -8.76
N ALA A 106 12.57 9.02 -8.14
CA ALA A 106 12.99 10.41 -8.12
C ALA A 106 14.38 10.54 -8.76
N GLN A 107 14.52 11.46 -9.71
CA GLN A 107 15.78 11.70 -10.43
C GLN A 107 16.39 10.41 -11.02
N GLY A 108 15.52 9.54 -11.56
CA GLY A 108 15.92 8.26 -12.17
C GLY A 108 16.29 7.14 -11.19
N LYS A 109 16.24 7.36 -9.87
CA LYS A 109 16.50 6.35 -8.84
C LYS A 109 15.22 5.92 -8.15
N LEU A 110 15.14 4.65 -7.76
CA LEU A 110 14.03 4.17 -6.93
C LEU A 110 14.06 4.89 -5.58
N SER A 111 13.00 5.62 -5.27
CA SER A 111 12.83 6.37 -4.02
C SER A 111 12.12 5.50 -2.98
N SER A 112 11.00 4.86 -3.37
CA SER A 112 10.30 3.90 -2.52
C SER A 112 9.46 2.93 -3.36
N LYS A 113 8.99 1.87 -2.71
CA LYS A 113 8.03 0.92 -3.27
C LYS A 113 6.89 0.70 -2.27
N LEU A 114 5.67 0.62 -2.78
CA LEU A 114 4.44 0.32 -2.05
C LEU A 114 3.92 -1.02 -2.58
N ASP A 115 3.93 -2.03 -1.73
CA ASP A 115 3.39 -3.35 -2.05
C ASP A 115 1.92 -3.41 -1.62
N VAL A 116 1.04 -3.93 -2.46
CA VAL A 116 -0.43 -3.95 -2.23
C VAL A 116 -0.96 -5.37 -2.40
N CYS A 117 -1.70 -5.82 -1.39
CA CYS A 117 -2.44 -7.07 -1.38
C CYS A 117 -3.94 -6.76 -1.27
N PHE A 118 -4.67 -6.99 -2.37
CA PHE A 118 -6.13 -6.78 -2.39
C PHE A 118 -6.89 -7.85 -1.61
N GLU A 119 -6.37 -9.08 -1.54
CA GLU A 119 -6.99 -10.18 -0.77
C GLU A 119 -7.06 -9.85 0.73
N CYS A 120 -6.00 -9.26 1.28
CA CYS A 120 -5.93 -8.91 2.69
C CYS A 120 -6.39 -7.46 2.97
N SER A 121 -6.75 -6.68 1.94
CA SER A 121 -6.93 -5.21 2.01
C SER A 121 -5.79 -4.51 2.76
N GLN A 122 -4.56 -4.89 2.43
CA GLN A 122 -3.35 -4.45 3.11
C GLN A 122 -2.30 -3.94 2.13
N GLN A 123 -1.38 -3.14 2.66
CA GLN A 123 -0.25 -2.62 1.92
C GLN A 123 0.93 -2.39 2.86
N GLU A 124 2.12 -2.53 2.29
CA GLU A 124 3.36 -2.28 3.00
C GLU A 124 4.13 -1.16 2.29
N TRP A 125 4.44 -0.10 3.05
CA TRP A 125 5.18 1.04 2.53
C TRP A 125 6.14 1.62 3.56
N LYS A 126 7.44 1.50 3.30
CA LYS A 126 8.49 1.95 4.23
C LYS A 126 8.76 3.45 4.21
N ALA A 127 8.15 4.22 3.31
CA ALA A 127 8.40 5.65 3.20
C ALA A 127 7.55 6.49 4.16
N THR A 128 6.65 5.86 4.91
CA THR A 128 5.91 6.49 5.99
C THR A 128 5.88 5.58 7.21
N LYS A 129 5.71 6.17 8.38
CA LYS A 129 5.46 5.47 9.64
C LYS A 129 3.98 5.47 10.02
N HIS A 130 3.17 6.22 9.26
CA HIS A 130 1.79 6.47 9.61
C HIS A 130 0.91 5.29 9.26
N ARG A 131 -0.15 5.07 10.04
CA ARG A 131 -1.17 4.09 9.67
C ARG A 131 -2.01 4.61 8.51
N PRO A 132 -2.38 3.74 7.56
CA PRO A 132 -3.19 4.15 6.42
C PRO A 132 -4.60 4.56 6.83
N PRO A 133 -5.31 5.32 5.99
CA PRO A 133 -6.73 5.51 6.18
C PRO A 133 -7.54 4.24 5.97
N ALA A 134 -8.64 4.13 6.69
CA ALA A 134 -9.71 3.18 6.47
C ALA A 134 -10.24 3.37 5.05
N GLY A 135 -10.22 2.30 4.27
CA GLY A 135 -10.69 2.31 2.88
C GLY A 135 -9.67 2.80 1.84
N ILE A 136 -8.38 2.87 2.18
CA ILE A 136 -7.34 3.19 1.20
C ILE A 136 -7.27 2.16 0.05
N TYR A 137 -7.66 0.92 0.33
CA TYR A 137 -7.62 -0.18 -0.64
C TYR A 137 -8.65 0.00 -1.77
N GLU A 138 -9.80 0.61 -1.53
CA GLU A 138 -10.77 0.98 -2.56
C GLU A 138 -10.17 2.01 -3.51
N GLY A 139 -9.47 3.01 -2.96
CA GLY A 139 -8.72 4.00 -3.74
C GLY A 139 -7.66 3.33 -4.63
N PHE A 140 -6.90 2.37 -4.08
CA PHE A 140 -5.98 1.57 -4.88
C PHE A 140 -6.70 0.74 -5.95
N ALA A 141 -7.81 0.07 -5.62
CA ALA A 141 -8.54 -0.77 -6.56
C ALA A 141 -9.09 0.06 -7.74
N GLN A 142 -9.64 1.24 -7.46
CA GLN A 142 -10.09 2.19 -8.48
C GLN A 142 -8.93 2.62 -9.39
N PHE A 143 -7.79 2.97 -8.80
CA PHE A 143 -6.60 3.35 -9.54
C PHE A 143 -6.07 2.20 -10.43
N ILE A 144 -5.90 0.99 -9.88
CA ILE A 144 -5.42 -0.19 -10.61
C ILE A 144 -6.31 -0.47 -11.83
N LYS A 145 -7.65 -0.41 -11.66
CA LYS A 145 -8.60 -0.55 -12.78
C LYS A 145 -8.43 0.56 -13.82
N SER A 146 -8.16 1.80 -13.38
CA SER A 146 -7.98 2.95 -14.29
C SER A 146 -6.80 2.75 -15.26
N VAL A 147 -5.72 2.10 -14.80
CA VAL A 147 -4.54 1.78 -15.60
C VAL A 147 -4.63 0.42 -16.32
N LYS A 148 -5.83 -0.15 -16.37
CA LYS A 148 -6.14 -1.42 -17.06
C LYS A 148 -5.38 -2.62 -16.48
N LEU A 149 -5.08 -2.59 -15.19
CA LEU A 149 -4.63 -3.73 -14.41
C LEU A 149 -5.82 -4.32 -13.62
N SER A 150 -5.66 -5.52 -13.09
CA SER A 150 -6.73 -6.23 -12.37
C SER A 150 -6.38 -6.38 -10.90
N PRO A 151 -7.15 -5.78 -9.96
CA PRO A 151 -6.88 -5.93 -8.53
C PRO A 151 -6.85 -7.38 -8.05
N GLU A 152 -7.67 -8.24 -8.69
CA GLU A 152 -7.79 -9.66 -8.39
C GLU A 152 -7.74 -10.48 -9.69
N ARG A 153 -7.06 -11.64 -9.64
CA ARG A 153 -6.97 -12.63 -10.71
C ARG A 153 -6.80 -14.01 -10.09
N GLU A 154 -6.94 -15.05 -10.91
CA GLU A 154 -6.59 -16.43 -10.53
C GLU A 154 -5.05 -16.63 -10.49
N TRP A 155 -4.37 -16.00 -9.52
CA TRP A 155 -2.91 -15.89 -9.46
C TRP A 155 -2.18 -17.24 -9.50
N VAL A 156 -2.69 -18.22 -8.75
CA VAL A 156 -2.16 -19.61 -8.71
C VAL A 156 -2.20 -20.26 -10.09
N SER A 157 -3.27 -20.04 -10.86
CA SER A 157 -3.39 -20.56 -12.22
C SER A 157 -2.37 -19.93 -13.17
N LEU A 158 -2.05 -18.64 -12.97
CA LEU A 158 -1.10 -17.91 -13.82
C LEU A 158 0.34 -18.37 -13.62
N VAL A 159 0.74 -18.77 -12.41
CA VAL A 159 2.07 -19.36 -12.17
C VAL A 159 2.14 -20.83 -12.60
N SER A 160 1.01 -21.54 -12.58
CA SER A 160 0.90 -22.95 -13.00
C SER A 160 0.93 -23.13 -14.51
N SER A 161 0.52 -22.10 -15.26
CA SER A 161 0.64 -22.12 -16.72
C SER A 161 2.13 -22.22 -17.11
N LYS A 162 2.50 -23.33 -17.75
CA LYS A 162 3.78 -23.46 -18.46
C LYS A 162 3.71 -22.51 -19.65
N ARG A 163 4.68 -21.61 -19.78
CA ARG A 163 4.92 -20.92 -21.04
C ARG A 163 5.69 -21.85 -21.98
#